data_AF-A0A377FRI3-F1
#
_entry.id   AF-A0A377FRI3-F1
#
_cell.length_a   1.000
_cell.length_b   1.000
_cell.length_c   1.000
_cell.angle_alpha   90.00
_cell.angle_beta   90.00
_cell.angle_gamma   90.00
#
_symmetry.space_group_name_H-M   'P 1'
#
loop_
_entity.id
_entity.type
_entity.pdbx_description
1 polymer ?
#
loop_
_entity_poly.entity_id
_entity_poly.type
_entity_poly.pdbx_seq_one_letter_code
_entity_poly.pdbx_strand_id
1 'polypeptide(L)' 'MDQNSYIERQKQVKFAVGMAAIDGGKPSPFTQKLLERYEDGEITSAQFKQAIMEKYTKARQS' A
#
# COMPACT_ATOMS: atom_id res chain seq x y z
N MET A 1 -15.80 -6.44 -9.46
CA MET A 1 -14.37 -6.68 -9.16
C MET A 1 -13.99 -8.02 -9.76
N ASP A 2 -12.84 -8.10 -10.45
CA ASP A 2 -12.32 -9.38 -10.92
C ASP A 2 -11.64 -10.11 -9.76
N GLN A 3 -12.13 -11.30 -9.42
CA GLN A 3 -11.68 -12.07 -8.26
C GLN A 3 -10.20 -12.48 -8.36
N ASN A 4 -9.71 -12.79 -9.56
CA ASN A 4 -8.30 -13.15 -9.76
C ASN A 4 -7.41 -11.93 -9.52
N SER A 5 -7.84 -10.75 -9.97
CA SER A 5 -7.13 -9.50 -9.75
C SER A 5 -7.07 -9.11 -8.27
N TYR A 6 -8.14 -9.36 -7.50
CA TYR A 6 -8.15 -9.12 -6.05
C TYR A 6 -7.19 -10.06 -5.31
N ILE A 7 -7.23 -11.36 -5.62
CA ILE A 7 -6.32 -12.35 -5.02
C ILE A 7 -4.86 -11.97 -5.30
N GLU A 8 -4.56 -11.53 -6.52
CA GLU A 8 -3.22 -11.14 -6.91
C GLU A 8 -2.73 -9.91 -6.12
N ARG A 9 -3.55 -8.87 -6.00
CA ARG A 9 -3.20 -7.68 -5.19
C ARG A 9 -3.04 -8.03 -3.72
N GLN A 10 -3.90 -8.88 -3.16
CA GLN A 10 -3.78 -9.33 -1.78
C GLN A 10 -2.46 -10.09 -1.53
N LYS A 11 -2.03 -10.95 -2.47
CA LYS A 11 -0.73 -11.64 -2.36
C LYS A 11 0.43 -10.64 -2.34
N GLN A 12 0.39 -9.64 -3.23
CA GLN A 12 1.41 -8.60 -3.31
C GLN A 12 1.49 -7.78 -2.02
N VAL A 13 0.35 -7.40 -1.44
CA VAL A 13 0.30 -6.66 -0.17
C VAL A 13 0.82 -7.52 0.99
N LYS A 14 0.35 -8.76 1.13
CA LYS A 14 0.85 -9.68 2.17
C LYS A 14 2.36 -9.89 2.09
N PHE A 15 2.88 -10.04 0.86
CA PHE A 15 4.32 -10.17 0.64
C PHE A 15 5.07 -8.91 1.10
N ALA A 16 4.66 -7.73 0.65
CA ALA A 16 5.33 -6.47 1.01
C ALA A 16 5.28 -6.19 2.52
N VAL A 17 4.13 -6.42 3.16
CA VAL A 17 3.98 -6.27 4.61
C VAL A 17 4.84 -7.29 5.36
N GLY A 18 4.89 -8.54 4.89
CA GLY A 18 5.75 -9.58 5.46
C GLY A 18 7.24 -9.22 5.37
N MET A 19 7.69 -8.74 4.21
CA MET A 19 9.07 -8.27 4.03
C MET A 19 9.41 -7.11 4.98
N ALA A 20 8.52 -6.12 5.10
CA ALA A 20 8.73 -5.02 6.03
C ALA A 20 8.76 -5.48 7.50
N ALA A 21 7.95 -6.48 7.86
CA ALA A 21 7.89 -7.01 9.22
C ALA A 21 9.17 -7.77 9.64
N ILE A 22 9.89 -8.39 8.69
CA ILE A 22 11.19 -9.02 8.95
C ILE A 22 12.18 -7.98 9.50
N ASP A 23 12.15 -6.76 8.95
CA ASP A 23 12.99 -5.65 9.40
C ASP A 23 12.40 -4.88 10.60
N GLY A 24 11.35 -5.41 11.24
CA GLY A 24 10.64 -4.77 12.35
C GLY A 24 9.72 -3.61 11.94
N GLY A 25 9.58 -3.37 10.63
CA GLY A 25 8.70 -2.35 10.07
C GLY A 25 7.22 -2.76 10.13
N LYS A 26 6.34 -1.76 10.28
CA LYS A 26 4.88 -1.94 10.18
C LYS A 26 4.27 -0.81 9.36
N PRO A 27 3.26 -1.08 8.52
CA PRO A 27 2.54 -0.01 7.84
C PRO A 27 1.96 0.98 8.85
N SER A 28 2.10 2.27 8.56
CA SER A 28 1.35 3.30 9.31
C SER A 28 -0.16 3.13 9.07
N PRO A 29 -1.04 3.68 9.94
CA PRO A 29 -2.49 3.67 9.69
C PRO A 29 -2.89 4.28 8.34
N PHE A 30 -2.14 5.28 7.86
CA PHE A 30 -2.34 5.85 6.52
C PHE A 30 -2.01 4.84 5.42
N THR A 31 -0.85 4.19 5.54
CA THR A 31 -0.39 3.18 4.56
C THR A 31 -1.30 1.95 4.57
N GLN A 32 -1.76 1.52 5.74
CA GLN A 32 -2.70 0.40 5.89
C GLN A 32 -3.99 0.63 5.10
N LYS A 33 -4.63 1.79 5.29
CA LYS A 33 -5.84 2.17 4.53
C LYS A 33 -5.59 2.27 3.04
N LEU A 34 -4.41 2.71 2.63
CA LEU A 34 -4.07 2.79 1.21
C LEU A 34 -3.87 1.40 0.59
N LEU A 35 -3.32 0.45 1.35
CA LEU A 35 -3.17 -0.95 0.93
C LEU A 35 -4.53 -1.62 0.76
N GLU A 36 -5.46 -1.43 1.69
CA GLU A 36 -6.84 -1.95 1.60
C GLU A 36 -7.53 -1.48 0.30
N ARG A 37 -7.48 -0.17 0.02
CA ARG A 37 -8.06 0.40 -1.21
C ARG A 37 -7.39 -0.14 -2.48
N TYR A 38 -6.09 -0.45 -2.41
CA TYR A 38 -5.38 -1.10 -3.51
C TYR A 38 -5.82 -2.55 -3.68
N GLU A 39 -5.94 -3.33 -2.61
CA GLU A 39 -6.45 -4.71 -2.66
C GLU A 39 -7.84 -4.76 -3.30
N ASP A 40 -8.74 -3.88 -2.87
CA ASP A 40 -10.09 -3.74 -3.40
C ASP A 40 -10.12 -3.25 -4.86
N GLY A 41 -8.99 -2.73 -5.37
CA GLY A 41 -8.89 -2.21 -6.73
C GLY A 41 -9.57 -0.86 -6.92
N GLU A 42 -9.87 -0.15 -5.82
CA GLU A 42 -10.35 1.23 -5.86
C GLU A 42 -9.29 2.19 -6.39
N ILE A 43 -8.01 1.85 -6.18
CA ILE A 43 -6.88 2.63 -6.65
C ILE A 43 -5.87 1.75 -7.39
N THR A 44 -5.22 2.35 -8.38
CA THR A 44 -4.11 1.74 -9.12
C THR A 44 -2.80 1.83 -8.35
N SER A 45 -1.79 1.04 -8.76
CA SER A 45 -0.44 1.13 -8.22
C SER A 45 0.19 2.52 -8.40
N ALA A 46 -0.13 3.22 -9.50
CA ALA A 46 0.33 4.58 -9.75
C ALA A 46 -0.26 5.57 -8.74
N GLN A 47 -1.57 5.49 -8.48
CA GLN A 47 -2.25 6.31 -7.47
C GLN A 47 -1.77 5.99 -6.06
N PHE A 48 -1.54 4.72 -5.75
CA PHE A 48 -0.92 4.29 -4.50
C PHE A 48 0.44 4.96 -4.30
N LYS A 49 1.33 4.84 -5.30
CA LYS A 49 2.67 5.46 -5.26
C LYS A 49 2.60 6.97 -5.09
N GLN A 50 1.72 7.63 -5.84
CA GLN A 50 1.53 9.07 -5.74
C GLN A 50 1.09 9.48 -4.33
N ALA A 51 0.10 8.81 -3.74
CA ALA A 51 -0.38 9.11 -2.40
C ALA A 51 0.70 8.92 -1.31
N ILE A 52 1.55 7.90 -1.43
CA ILE A 52 2.73 7.71 -0.57
C ILE A 52 3.72 8.87 -0.75
N MET A 53 4.08 9.20 -2.00
CA MET A 53 4.99 10.30 -2.29
C MET A 53 4.46 11.62 -1.73
N GLU A 54 3.20 11.95 -1.95
CA GLU A 54 2.60 13.18 -1.43
C GLU A 54 2.62 13.26 0.09
N LYS A 55 2.29 12.17 0.80
CA LYS A 55 2.26 12.13 2.27
C LYS A 55 3.64 12.33 2.88
N TYR A 56 4.66 11.63 2.36
CA TYR A 56 5.98 11.56 2.98
C TYR A 56 7.02 12.50 2.37
N THR A 57 6.79 13.02 1.16
CA THR A 57 7.67 14.04 0.55
C THR A 57 7.29 15.44 1.03
N LYS A 58 5.99 15.74 1.19
CA LYS A 58 5.55 17.02 1.78
C LYS A 58 5.92 17.14 3.26
N ALA A 59 6.01 16.02 3.99
CA ALA A 59 6.39 16.01 5.41
C ALA A 59 7.87 16.37 5.66
N ARG A 60 8.70 16.45 4.62
CA ARG A 60 10.14 16.72 4.73
C ARG A 60 10.53 18.19 4.49
N GLN A 61 9.55 19.07 4.24
CA GLN A 61 9.75 20.51 3.97
C GLN A 61 9.21 21.40 5.10
N SER A 62 9.15 20.91 6.34
CA SER A 62 8.74 21.68 7.52
C SER A 62 9.78 21.60 8.62
#